data_AF-A0A818U5K1-F1
#
_entry.id   AF-A0A818U5K1-F1
#
_cell.length_a   1.000
_cell.length_b   1.000
_cell.length_c   1.000
_cell.angle_alpha   90.00
_cell.angle_beta   90.00
_cell.angle_gamma   90.00
#
_symmetry.space_group_name_H-M   'P 1'
#
loop_
_entity.id
_entity.type
_entity.pdbx_description
1 polymer ?
#
loop_
_entity_poly.entity_id
_entity_poly.type
_entity_poly.pdbx_seq_one_letter_code
_entity_poly.pdbx_strand_id
1 'polypeptide(L)'
;MDEKSSFQEKKIPVSDLYEALQHNEKLDKIPDTIETNRIYRLALASNTKDAFKFDKYAWKNTRRTPYPKKNPECVKIYYSCVNADKKKDGRCVKHVFISKVNDLDVLVCYFGNFYIAEKRPHGSCRLENSHVFHHTPASTIAQIDELVSKMPGAAAYKTLVAANGDVEAPRNAAQCQY
;
A
#
# COMPACT_ATOMS: atom_id res chain seq x y z
N MET A 1 2.16 -0.04 -36.49
CA MET A 1 3.44 0.56 -36.08
C MET A 1 3.24 1.05 -34.66
N ASP A 2 3.76 0.34 -33.66
CA ASP A 2 3.63 0.74 -32.27
C ASP A 2 4.71 1.78 -31.94
N GLU A 3 4.33 3.04 -31.79
CA GLU A 3 5.20 4.06 -31.19
C GLU A 3 5.54 3.63 -29.77
N LYS A 4 6.75 3.12 -29.58
CA LYS A 4 7.37 2.99 -28.25
C LYS A 4 7.66 4.40 -27.74
N SER A 5 6.62 5.08 -27.25
CA SER A 5 6.77 6.29 -26.45
C SER A 5 7.62 5.94 -25.23
N SER A 6 8.90 6.30 -25.28
CA SER A 6 9.82 6.09 -24.18
C SER A 6 9.43 7.04 -23.05
N PHE A 7 8.78 6.51 -22.01
CA PHE A 7 8.52 7.27 -20.81
C PHE A 7 9.87 7.65 -20.16
N GLN A 8 10.16 8.95 -20.12
CA GLN A 8 11.33 9.49 -19.43
C GLN A 8 10.98 9.68 -17.95
N GLU A 9 11.52 8.83 -17.07
CA GLU A 9 11.37 8.95 -15.62
C GLU A 9 11.96 10.29 -15.16
N LYS A 10 11.11 11.22 -14.70
CA LYS A 10 11.57 12.43 -14.02
C LYS A 10 12.23 12.02 -12.70
N LYS A 11 13.51 12.32 -12.54
CA LYS A 11 14.19 12.19 -11.25
C LYS A 11 13.57 13.18 -10.29
N ILE A 12 12.98 12.68 -9.20
CA ILE A 12 12.55 13.52 -8.08
C ILE A 12 13.82 13.95 -7.32
N PRO A 13 14.10 15.26 -7.20
CA PRO A 13 15.13 15.78 -6.32
C PRO A 13 14.89 15.35 -4.87
N VAL A 14 15.99 15.21 -4.11
CA VAL A 14 15.91 14.89 -2.68
C VAL A 14 15.22 16.02 -1.90
N SER A 15 15.43 17.27 -2.31
CA SER A 15 14.76 18.46 -1.75
C SER A 15 13.25 18.34 -1.77
N ASP A 16 12.68 17.91 -2.89
CA ASP A 16 11.23 17.83 -3.08
C ASP A 16 10.61 16.74 -2.19
N LEU A 17 11.36 15.67 -1.89
CA LEU A 17 10.95 14.66 -0.91
C LEU A 17 10.96 15.23 0.51
N TYR A 18 11.94 16.06 0.85
CA TYR A 18 12.01 16.73 2.14
C TYR A 18 10.93 17.79 2.32
N GLU A 19 10.67 18.60 1.30
CA GLU A 19 9.53 19.53 1.29
C GLU A 19 8.22 18.76 1.43
N ALA A 20 8.06 17.64 0.73
CA ALA A 20 6.89 16.78 0.88
C ALA A 20 6.74 16.20 2.30
N LEU A 21 7.84 15.93 3.00
CA LEU A 21 7.82 15.53 4.41
C LEU A 21 7.46 16.67 5.36
N GLN A 22 7.64 17.92 4.97
CA GLN A 22 7.35 19.08 5.81
C GLN A 22 5.96 19.66 5.55
N HIS A 23 5.47 19.60 4.30
CA HIS A 23 4.32 20.38 3.86
C HIS A 23 3.09 19.58 3.43
N ASN A 24 3.20 18.26 3.23
CA ASN A 24 2.02 17.47 2.87
C ASN A 24 1.25 16.99 4.10
N GLU A 25 -0.08 17.05 3.98
CA GLU A 25 -1.02 16.44 4.90
C GLU A 25 -0.70 14.94 5.05
N LYS A 26 -0.65 14.48 6.31
CA LYS A 26 -0.46 13.06 6.61
C LYS A 26 -1.75 12.34 6.31
N LEU A 27 -1.68 11.33 5.44
CA LEU A 27 -2.81 10.50 5.09
C LEU A 27 -2.70 9.14 5.79
N ASP A 28 -3.83 8.65 6.31
CA ASP A 28 -3.93 7.30 6.85
C ASP A 28 -4.03 6.25 5.73
N LYS A 29 -4.45 6.67 4.53
CA LYS A 29 -4.59 5.83 3.35
C LYS A 29 -4.35 6.60 2.05
N ILE A 30 -3.95 5.87 1.01
CA ILE A 30 -3.84 6.40 -0.35
C ILE A 30 -5.26 6.69 -0.86
N PRO A 31 -5.51 7.84 -1.52
CA PRO A 31 -6.83 8.13 -2.07
C PRO A 31 -7.20 7.16 -3.20
N ASP A 32 -8.51 6.95 -3.34
CA ASP A 32 -9.09 6.11 -4.39
C ASP A 32 -8.77 6.59 -5.81
N THR A 33 -8.60 7.90 -5.97
CA THR A 33 -8.21 8.56 -7.21
C THR A 33 -6.76 9.00 -7.09
N ILE A 34 -5.89 8.37 -7.87
CA ILE A 34 -4.46 8.66 -7.86
C ILE A 34 -4.15 9.77 -8.86
N GLU A 35 -3.51 10.82 -8.38
CA GLU A 35 -2.98 11.91 -9.20
C GLU A 35 -1.52 11.65 -9.56
N THR A 36 -1.21 11.76 -10.85
CA THR A 36 0.16 11.61 -11.35
C THR A 36 1.02 12.80 -10.93
N ASN A 37 2.30 12.56 -10.68
CA ASN A 37 3.27 13.57 -10.22
C ASN A 37 2.96 14.17 -8.84
N ARG A 38 2.01 13.59 -8.09
CA ARG A 38 1.76 13.95 -6.69
C ARG A 38 2.53 13.02 -5.75
N ILE A 39 2.97 13.58 -4.63
CA ILE A 39 3.61 12.85 -3.54
C ILE A 39 2.57 12.71 -2.43
N TYR A 40 2.32 11.49 -1.99
CA TYR A 40 1.48 11.16 -0.86
C TYR A 40 2.36 10.78 0.32
N ARG A 41 2.13 11.40 1.48
CA ARG A 41 2.80 11.01 2.73
C ARG A 41 1.84 10.18 3.57
N LEU A 42 2.26 8.96 3.89
CA LEU A 42 1.51 8.02 4.70
C LEU A 42 2.15 7.93 6.08
N ALA A 43 1.34 8.15 7.11
CA ALA A 43 1.72 7.93 8.51
C ALA A 43 1.12 6.60 8.96
N LEU A 44 1.90 5.53 8.82
CA LEU A 44 1.42 4.17 9.05
C LEU A 44 1.43 3.80 10.53
N ALA A 45 0.61 2.83 10.91
CA ALA A 45 0.71 2.19 12.21
C ALA A 45 1.58 0.93 12.11
N SER A 46 2.06 0.43 13.26
CA SER A 46 2.93 -0.76 13.33
C SER A 46 2.27 -2.02 12.75
N ASN A 47 0.94 -2.13 12.83
CA ASN A 47 0.15 -3.21 12.25
C ASN A 47 -0.19 -3.00 10.77
N THR A 48 0.12 -1.84 10.18
CA THR A 48 -0.24 -1.46 8.81
C THR A 48 0.96 -0.96 8.00
N LYS A 49 2.18 -1.38 8.34
CA LYS A 49 3.43 -1.00 7.65
C LYS A 49 3.42 -1.20 6.14
N ASP A 50 2.59 -2.11 5.65
CA ASP A 50 2.46 -2.44 4.23
C ASP A 50 1.29 -1.74 3.52
N ALA A 51 0.59 -0.81 4.18
CA ALA A 51 -0.60 -0.17 3.62
C ALA A 51 -0.35 0.55 2.29
N PHE A 52 0.87 1.04 2.06
CA PHE A 52 1.30 1.65 0.80
C PHE A 52 1.23 0.71 -0.42
N LYS A 53 1.08 -0.60 -0.20
CA LYS A 53 0.89 -1.60 -1.26
C LYS A 53 -0.55 -1.67 -1.75
N PHE A 54 -1.52 -1.12 -1.03
CA PHE A 54 -2.95 -1.29 -1.28
C PHE A 54 -3.58 -0.05 -1.92
N ASP A 55 -3.33 0.17 -3.21
CA ASP A 55 -3.69 1.40 -3.94
C ASP A 55 -4.48 1.14 -5.23
N LYS A 56 -5.40 0.17 -5.23
CA LYS A 56 -6.26 -0.22 -6.38
C LYS A 56 -5.55 -0.70 -7.65
N TYR A 57 -4.22 -0.75 -7.70
CA TYR A 57 -3.50 -1.18 -8.90
C TYR A 57 -2.67 -2.43 -8.65
N ALA A 58 -2.53 -3.25 -9.70
CA ALA A 58 -1.60 -4.36 -9.69
C ALA A 58 -0.18 -3.85 -9.93
N TRP A 59 0.74 -4.18 -9.02
CA TRP A 59 2.14 -3.76 -9.09
C TRP A 59 3.09 -4.94 -9.06
N LYS A 60 4.20 -4.82 -9.80
CA LYS A 60 5.34 -5.72 -9.69
C LYS A 60 6.54 -4.95 -9.16
N ASN A 61 7.09 -5.39 -8.03
CA ASN A 61 8.34 -4.86 -7.51
C ASN A 61 9.45 -5.17 -8.52
N THR A 62 10.14 -4.13 -8.97
CA THR A 62 11.23 -4.21 -9.92
C THR A 62 12.58 -4.09 -9.24
N ARG A 63 12.68 -3.22 -8.24
CA ARG A 63 13.97 -2.86 -7.66
C ARG A 63 13.79 -2.23 -6.28
N ARG A 64 14.72 -2.52 -5.38
CA ARG A 64 14.87 -1.84 -4.08
C ARG A 64 16.27 -1.26 -4.01
N THR A 65 16.40 0.02 -3.69
CA THR A 65 17.72 0.70 -3.61
C THR A 65 17.78 1.67 -2.44
N PRO A 66 18.93 1.81 -1.78
CA PRO A 66 19.17 2.93 -0.86
C PRO A 66 19.01 4.28 -1.59
N TYR A 67 18.45 5.28 -0.92
CA TYR A 67 18.25 6.61 -1.47
C TYR A 67 18.45 7.71 -0.38
N PRO A 68 19.15 8.82 -0.69
CA PRO A 68 19.99 9.00 -1.88
C PRO A 68 21.13 7.97 -1.94
N LYS A 69 21.77 7.81 -3.11
CA LYS A 69 22.80 6.76 -3.30
C LYS A 69 24.00 6.93 -2.35
N LYS A 70 24.38 8.18 -2.06
CA LYS A 70 25.40 8.54 -1.08
C LYS A 70 24.66 8.98 0.19
N ASN A 71 25.08 8.49 1.36
CA ASN A 71 24.44 8.74 2.65
C ASN A 71 22.92 8.46 2.64
N PRO A 72 22.51 7.20 2.39
CA PRO A 72 21.10 6.84 2.23
C PRO A 72 20.31 6.99 3.52
N GLU A 73 19.30 7.84 3.49
CA GLU A 73 18.37 8.14 4.60
C GLU A 73 17.05 7.35 4.48
N CYS A 74 16.73 6.89 3.28
CA CYS A 74 15.57 6.07 3.02
C CYS A 74 15.90 4.89 2.09
N VAL A 75 14.93 4.00 1.93
CA VAL A 75 14.94 2.97 0.91
C VAL A 75 13.89 3.32 -0.14
N LYS A 76 14.31 3.43 -1.40
CA LYS A 76 13.43 3.60 -2.55
C LYS A 76 13.07 2.24 -3.14
N ILE A 77 11.78 1.96 -3.29
CA ILE A 77 11.24 0.77 -3.95
C ILE A 77 10.57 1.21 -5.25
N TYR A 78 10.91 0.53 -6.34
CA TYR A 78 10.38 0.77 -7.68
C TYR A 78 9.36 -0.30 -8.02
N TYR A 79 8.15 0.14 -8.33
CA TYR A 79 7.08 -0.68 -8.84
C TYR A 79 6.74 -0.25 -10.26
N SER A 80 6.49 -1.23 -11.11
CA SER A 80 5.84 -0.99 -12.41
C SER A 80 4.47 -1.63 -12.38
N CYS A 81 3.50 -0.97 -13.00
CA CYS A 81 2.16 -1.52 -13.07
C CYS A 81 2.15 -2.83 -13.85
N VAL A 82 1.14 -3.63 -13.59
CA VAL A 82 0.80 -4.80 -14.38
C VAL A 82 -0.36 -4.41 -15.28
N ASN A 83 -0.28 -4.71 -16.57
CA ASN A 83 -1.35 -4.43 -17.53
C ASN A 83 -2.40 -5.56 -17.58
N ALA A 84 -3.44 -5.41 -18.40
CA ALA A 84 -4.48 -6.42 -18.57
C ALA A 84 -3.96 -7.81 -19.00
N ASP A 85 -2.83 -7.86 -19.73
CA ASP A 85 -2.16 -9.10 -20.13
C ASP A 85 -1.30 -9.73 -19.02
N LYS A 86 -1.39 -9.20 -17.79
CA LYS A 86 -0.57 -9.61 -16.63
C LYS A 86 0.94 -9.42 -16.85
N LYS A 87 1.32 -8.53 -17.77
CA LYS A 87 2.71 -8.17 -18.07
C LYS A 87 3.07 -6.87 -17.38
N LYS A 88 4.36 -6.74 -17.05
CA LYS A 88 4.92 -5.52 -16.48
C LYS A 88 4.89 -4.42 -17.55
N ASP A 89 4.39 -3.24 -17.21
CA ASP A 89 4.38 -2.08 -18.08
C ASP A 89 5.08 -0.89 -17.41
N GLY A 90 6.09 -0.34 -18.08
CA GLY A 90 6.91 0.77 -17.59
C GLY A 90 6.28 2.15 -17.79
N ARG A 91 5.15 2.25 -18.50
CA ARG A 91 4.46 3.53 -18.75
C ARG A 91 3.63 4.00 -17.56
N CYS A 92 3.50 3.18 -16.52
CA CYS A 92 2.96 3.58 -15.22
C CYS A 92 3.79 2.95 -14.11
N VAL A 93 4.29 3.80 -13.21
CA VAL A 93 5.22 3.42 -12.16
C VAL A 93 4.82 4.03 -10.82
N LYS A 94 5.14 3.30 -9.75
CA LYS A 94 5.01 3.74 -8.37
C LYS A 94 6.39 3.72 -7.72
N HIS A 95 6.77 4.83 -7.09
CA HIS A 95 7.95 4.91 -6.25
C HIS A 95 7.51 5.01 -4.79
N VAL A 96 8.10 4.17 -3.94
CA VAL A 96 7.86 4.19 -2.50
C VAL A 96 9.18 4.52 -1.82
N PHE A 97 9.18 5.49 -0.91
CA PHE A 97 10.33 5.85 -0.10
C PHE A 97 9.99 5.57 1.36
N ILE A 98 10.77 4.70 2.00
CA ILE A 98 10.59 4.31 3.40
C ILE A 98 11.78 4.87 4.18
N SER A 99 11.52 5.73 5.16
CA SER A 99 12.57 6.28 6.02
C SER A 99 13.28 5.19 6.80
N LYS A 100 14.61 5.30 6.95
CA LYS A 100 15.40 4.38 7.79
C LYS A 100 15.29 4.69 9.28
N VAL A 101 14.93 5.93 9.62
CA VAL A 101 14.79 6.36 11.02
C VAL A 101 13.40 5.98 11.54
N ASN A 102 12.38 6.10 10.70
CA ASN A 102 11.00 5.73 11.03
C ASN A 102 10.35 5.02 9.84
N ASP A 103 10.28 3.69 9.88
CA ASP A 103 9.72 2.88 8.79
C ASP A 103 8.20 3.02 8.64
N LEU A 104 7.55 3.76 9.54
CA LEU A 104 6.13 4.12 9.48
C LEU A 104 5.86 5.39 8.65
N ASP A 105 6.88 6.19 8.35
CA ASP A 105 6.74 7.37 7.49
C ASP A 105 7.12 6.99 6.06
N VAL A 106 6.10 6.89 5.21
CA VAL A 106 6.23 6.39 3.84
C VAL A 106 5.77 7.44 2.85
N LEU A 107 6.62 7.76 1.89
CA LEU A 107 6.24 8.60 0.74
C LEU A 107 5.92 7.71 -0.44
N VAL A 108 4.83 8.01 -1.13
CA VAL A 108 4.41 7.30 -2.34
C VAL A 108 4.22 8.30 -3.47
N CYS A 109 4.87 8.06 -4.59
CA CYS A 109 4.78 8.89 -5.78
C CYS A 109 4.35 8.04 -6.97
N TYR A 110 3.46 8.59 -7.79
CA TYR A 110 2.87 7.91 -8.93
C TYR A 110 3.21 8.66 -10.22
N PHE A 111 3.60 7.93 -11.26
CA PHE A 111 3.94 8.53 -12.55
C PHE A 111 3.37 7.72 -13.71
N GLY A 112 3.09 8.42 -14.80
CA GLY A 112 2.71 7.80 -16.06
C GLY A 112 1.20 7.62 -16.24
N ASN A 113 0.81 6.72 -17.14
CA ASN A 113 -0.58 6.57 -17.56
C ASN A 113 -1.28 5.41 -16.83
N PHE A 114 -2.21 5.70 -15.93
CA PHE A 114 -2.94 4.71 -15.13
C PHE A 114 -4.07 4.00 -15.90
N TYR A 115 -4.45 4.46 -17.09
CA TYR A 115 -5.48 3.79 -17.92
C TYR A 115 -5.05 2.39 -18.38
N ILE A 116 -3.74 2.14 -18.47
CA ILE A 116 -3.20 0.83 -18.89
C ILE A 116 -3.04 -0.14 -17.71
N ALA A 117 -3.16 0.34 -16.47
CA ALA A 117 -2.89 -0.44 -15.29
C ALA A 117 -4.10 -1.31 -14.93
N GLU A 118 -3.83 -2.60 -14.68
CA GLU A 118 -4.83 -3.52 -14.17
C GLU A 118 -5.28 -3.06 -12.77
N LYS A 119 -6.56 -2.73 -12.66
CA LYS A 119 -7.17 -2.38 -11.38
C LYS A 119 -7.42 -3.65 -10.57
N ARG A 120 -7.13 -3.58 -9.29
CA ARG A 120 -7.46 -4.61 -8.29
C ARG A 120 -8.40 -4.02 -7.23
N PRO A 121 -9.22 -4.85 -6.58
CA PRO A 121 -9.96 -4.42 -5.40
C PRO A 121 -9.01 -3.80 -4.38
N HIS A 122 -9.38 -2.65 -3.83
CA HIS A 122 -8.58 -1.93 -2.83
C HIS A 122 -8.48 -2.78 -1.55
N GLY A 123 -7.36 -2.72 -0.82
CA GLY A 123 -7.23 -3.38 0.50
C GLY A 123 -6.95 -4.89 0.48
N SER A 124 -6.25 -5.39 -0.54
CA SER A 124 -5.98 -6.82 -0.71
C SER A 124 -4.98 -7.41 0.30
N CYS A 125 -5.34 -7.51 1.59
CA CYS A 125 -4.78 -8.53 2.46
C CYS A 125 -5.26 -9.89 1.92
N ARG A 126 -4.34 -10.68 1.35
CA ARG A 126 -4.67 -12.03 0.90
C ARG A 126 -4.94 -12.89 2.13
N LEU A 127 -6.20 -13.21 2.41
CA LEU A 127 -6.51 -14.37 3.24
C LEU A 127 -5.98 -15.59 2.49
N GLU A 128 -5.14 -16.40 3.13
CA GLU A 128 -4.65 -17.65 2.55
C GLU A 128 -5.86 -18.45 2.07
N ASN A 129 -5.86 -18.80 0.78
CA ASN A 129 -6.87 -19.58 0.06
C ASN A 129 -8.13 -18.87 -0.45
N SER A 130 -8.22 -17.53 -0.43
CA SER A 130 -9.34 -16.81 -1.06
C SER A 130 -8.91 -16.01 -2.30
N HIS A 131 -9.66 -16.13 -3.40
CA HIS A 131 -9.61 -15.23 -4.56
C HIS A 131 -10.52 -14.00 -4.40
N VAL A 132 -11.22 -13.89 -3.27
CA VAL A 132 -12.19 -12.83 -2.97
C VAL A 132 -11.57 -11.86 -1.98
N PHE A 133 -11.48 -10.60 -2.41
CA PHE A 133 -10.98 -9.49 -1.61
C PHE A 133 -12.18 -8.72 -1.04
N HIS A 134 -12.29 -8.65 0.28
CA HIS A 134 -13.30 -7.83 0.94
C HIS A 134 -12.65 -6.67 1.70
N HIS A 135 -13.22 -5.49 1.59
CA HIS A 135 -12.97 -4.42 2.54
C HIS A 135 -13.64 -4.76 3.87
N THR A 136 -12.92 -4.63 4.98
CA THR A 136 -13.57 -4.48 6.29
C THR A 136 -14.20 -3.08 6.33
N PRO A 137 -15.54 -2.96 6.44
CA PRO A 137 -16.19 -1.66 6.52
C PRO A 137 -15.68 -0.84 7.71
N ALA A 138 -15.62 0.48 7.56
CA ALA A 138 -15.19 1.37 8.65
C ALA A 138 -16.07 1.24 9.91
N SER A 139 -17.36 0.92 9.74
CA SER A 139 -18.28 0.62 10.83
C SER A 139 -17.88 -0.65 11.60
N THR A 140 -17.42 -1.68 10.89
CA THR A 140 -16.92 -2.92 11.51
C THR A 140 -15.61 -2.68 12.25
N ILE A 141 -14.72 -1.83 11.74
CA ILE A 141 -13.47 -1.45 12.43
C ILE A 141 -13.79 -0.70 13.73
N ALA A 142 -14.68 0.30 13.69
CA ALA A 142 -15.08 1.05 14.87
C ALA A 142 -15.70 0.15 15.96
N GLN A 143 -16.51 -0.83 15.56
CA GLN A 143 -17.08 -1.82 16.49
C GLN A 143 -16.03 -2.76 17.08
N ILE A 144 -15.01 -3.15 16.30
CA ILE A 144 -13.88 -3.95 16.79
C ILE A 144 -13.09 -3.15 17.83
N ASP A 145 -12.77 -1.89 17.56
CA ASP A 145 -12.02 -1.04 18.50
C ASP A 145 -12.77 -0.84 19.82
N GLU A 146 -14.09 -0.63 19.75
CA GLU A 146 -14.92 -0.54 20.95
C GLU A 146 -14.94 -1.87 21.74
N LEU A 147 -15.02 -3.01 21.07
CA LEU A 147 -15.02 -4.32 21.72
C LEU A 147 -13.64 -4.73 22.25
N VAL A 148 -12.55 -4.36 21.58
CA VAL A 148 -11.16 -4.60 22.00
C VAL A 148 -10.82 -3.75 23.23
N SER A 149 -11.41 -2.55 23.35
CA SER A 149 -11.28 -1.74 24.57
C SER A 149 -11.92 -2.40 25.80
N LYS A 150 -12.87 -3.30 25.59
CA LYS A 150 -13.66 -3.99 26.63
C LYS A 150 -13.23 -5.44 26.86
N MET A 151 -12.49 -6.06 25.93
CA MET A 151 -12.07 -7.47 25.98
C MET A 151 -10.73 -7.69 25.23
N PRO A 152 -9.88 -8.64 25.65
CA PRO A 152 -8.64 -8.94 24.94
C PRO A 152 -8.91 -9.36 23.48
N GLY A 153 -8.23 -8.70 22.54
CA GLY A 153 -8.69 -8.54 21.14
C GLY A 153 -9.01 -9.79 20.32
N ALA A 154 -8.49 -10.97 20.70
CA ALA A 154 -8.85 -12.23 20.04
C ALA A 154 -10.30 -12.68 20.33
N ALA A 155 -10.86 -12.29 21.48
CA ALA A 155 -12.25 -12.60 21.85
C ALA A 155 -13.25 -11.64 21.17
N ALA A 156 -12.89 -10.37 21.02
CA ALA A 156 -13.71 -9.34 20.37
C ALA A 156 -14.03 -9.70 18.90
N TYR A 157 -13.01 -10.10 18.14
CA TYR A 157 -13.17 -10.48 16.73
C TYR A 157 -14.08 -11.71 16.54
N LYS A 158 -13.86 -12.76 17.34
CA LYS A 158 -14.69 -13.99 17.29
C LYS A 158 -16.16 -13.72 17.60
N THR A 159 -16.43 -12.82 18.54
CA THR A 159 -17.79 -12.46 18.95
C THR A 159 -18.56 -11.74 17.83
N LEU A 160 -17.90 -10.81 17.13
CA LEU A 160 -18.48 -10.10 15.98
C LEU A 160 -18.74 -10.99 14.77
N VAL A 161 -17.82 -11.93 14.48
CA VAL A 161 -17.97 -12.88 13.37
C VAL A 161 -19.11 -13.87 13.65
N ALA A 162 -19.24 -14.36 14.88
CA ALA A 162 -20.34 -15.22 15.29
C ALA A 162 -21.71 -14.52 15.26
N ALA A 163 -21.77 -13.22 15.55
CA ALA A 163 -23.00 -12.45 15.57
C ALA A 163 -23.56 -12.09 14.16
N ASN A 164 -22.72 -12.12 13.12
CA ASN A 164 -23.08 -11.65 11.78
C ASN A 164 -23.29 -12.78 10.73
N GLY A 165 -23.36 -14.04 11.17
CA GLY A 165 -23.56 -15.20 10.29
C GLY A 165 -22.25 -15.74 9.72
N ASP A 166 -22.11 -17.06 9.81
CA ASP A 166 -20.87 -17.85 9.70
C ASP A 166 -19.87 -17.41 8.62
N VAL A 167 -18.69 -17.01 9.10
CA VAL A 167 -17.43 -17.35 8.43
C VAL A 167 -16.54 -17.96 9.52
N GLU A 168 -16.41 -19.29 9.51
CA GLU A 168 -15.57 -20.03 10.46
C GLU A 168 -14.21 -19.35 10.62
N ALA A 169 -13.92 -18.88 11.84
CA ALA A 169 -12.61 -18.37 12.19
C ALA A 169 -11.61 -19.54 12.12
N PRO A 170 -10.53 -19.47 11.32
CA PRO A 170 -9.55 -20.54 11.31
C PRO A 170 -8.88 -20.60 12.68
N ARG A 171 -9.03 -21.76 13.31
CA ARG A 171 -8.20 -22.22 14.41
C ARG A 171 -6.78 -22.37 13.87
N ASN A 172 -5.92 -21.39 14.13
CA ASN A 172 -4.53 -21.55 14.56
C ASN A 172 -3.76 -20.24 14.34
N ALA A 173 -3.58 -19.49 15.42
CA ALA A 173 -2.54 -18.49 15.53
C ALA A 173 -1.21 -19.21 15.84
N ALA A 174 -0.59 -19.80 14.82
CA ALA A 174 0.78 -20.26 14.91
C ALA A 174 1.40 -20.25 13.51
N GLN A 175 2.56 -19.60 13.41
CA GLN A 175 3.47 -19.61 12.26
C GLN A 175 3.11 -18.68 11.08
N CYS A 176 3.24 -17.38 11.31
CA CYS A 176 3.87 -16.54 10.30
C CYS A 176 5.40 -16.76 10.40
N GLN A 177 5.94 -17.63 9.55
CA GLN A 177 7.38 -17.64 9.24
C GLN A 177 7.56 -16.99 7.87
N TYR A 178 8.23 -15.83 7.84
CA TYR A 178 8.93 -15.29 6.68
C TYR A 178 10.21 -14.62 7.14
#